data_AF-A0A9Q1RG65-F1
#
_entry.id   AF-A0A9Q1RG65-F1
#
_cell.length_a   1.000
_cell.length_b   1.000
_cell.length_c   1.000
_cell.angle_alpha   90.00
_cell.angle_beta   90.00
_cell.angle_gamma   90.00
#
_symmetry.space_group_name_H-M   'P 1'
#
loop_
_entity.id
_entity.type
_entity.pdbx_description
1 polymer ?
#
loop_
_entity_poly.entity_id
_entity_poly.type
_entity_poly.pdbx_seq_one_letter_code
_entity_poly.pdbx_strand_id
1 'polypeptide(L)'
;MLLSSFSTWRLFPISCFGGVKLRTVRIRKLPCAVFCASKVRGMAEMIEVKKESTSTTAAIAVSENHELPHSRAFLDARTGEDLLSAIRKAVEDEKLPLNVADGMEELYHNYRNAVLQSGVPKADEIILYNMALVLDRVFVDVKDSFEFSPHHKAIREPFDYYKFGQNYIRPLVDFRSSYVGNISVFGEMEEKLKQGDNVVLMSNHQSEADPAIIALLLESKHPYIAENIIYVAGDRVITDPLCKPFSMGRNLLCVYSKKHMNDDPELAEMKKRANTRSLKEMALLLRGGSKIIWIAPSGGRDRPDPVTKEWYPAPFDASSADNMRRLVEHAGVPGHIYPLAILCHDIMPPPLQVEKNIGEKRVISFHGTGISVKPEINFHEVAGALEDPEAKMVYTKALYDSVNQQYNVLNSAIHGKQGLDVSTPSVSLSQPWQQ
;
A
#
# COMPACT_ATOMS: atom_id res chain seq x y z
N MET A 1 -72.79 -6.41 1.08
CA MET A 1 -72.54 -7.74 0.52
C MET A 1 -71.28 -8.30 1.17
N LEU A 2 -71.51 -8.99 2.30
CA LEU A 2 -71.08 -10.38 2.61
C LEU A 2 -69.60 -10.45 3.08
N LEU A 3 -69.33 -10.19 4.37
CA LEU A 3 -69.32 -11.13 5.53
C LEU A 3 -68.12 -12.10 5.46
N SER A 4 -67.03 -11.87 6.21
CA SER A 4 -66.79 -12.24 7.63
C SER A 4 -66.64 -13.75 7.88
N SER A 5 -65.51 -14.14 8.49
CA SER A 5 -65.45 -14.71 9.85
C SER A 5 -64.30 -15.70 10.05
N PHE A 6 -63.75 -15.62 11.26
CA PHE A 6 -62.83 -16.54 11.90
C PHE A 6 -63.40 -17.96 12.04
N SER A 7 -62.53 -18.97 12.06
CA SER A 7 -62.67 -20.08 13.01
C SER A 7 -61.36 -20.85 13.25
N THR A 8 -61.04 -21.00 14.53
CA THR A 8 -60.06 -21.87 15.18
C THR A 8 -60.50 -23.32 15.22
N TRP A 9 -59.62 -24.33 15.08
CA TRP A 9 -59.78 -25.64 15.74
C TRP A 9 -58.41 -26.28 16.08
N ARG A 10 -58.35 -26.89 17.27
CA ARG A 10 -57.25 -27.68 17.87
C ARG A 10 -57.54 -29.19 17.77
N LEU A 11 -56.49 -29.99 18.04
CA LEU A 11 -56.40 -31.40 18.54
C LEU A 11 -56.27 -32.52 17.48
N PHE A 12 -55.09 -33.15 17.29
CA PHE A 12 -54.39 -34.26 18.01
C PHE A 12 -54.78 -35.67 17.44
N PRO A 13 -54.08 -36.80 17.74
CA PRO A 13 -52.69 -37.22 17.43
C PRO A 13 -52.62 -38.60 16.69
N ILE A 14 -51.44 -39.00 16.19
CA ILE A 14 -51.06 -40.42 16.06
C ILE A 14 -49.58 -40.61 16.45
N SER A 15 -49.35 -41.47 17.44
CA SER A 15 -48.05 -41.99 17.88
C SER A 15 -47.72 -43.29 17.16
N CYS A 16 -46.43 -43.62 16.99
CA CYS A 16 -45.95 -45.01 17.13
C CYS A 16 -44.43 -45.07 17.43
N PHE A 17 -44.13 -45.48 18.66
CA PHE A 17 -43.10 -46.43 19.12
C PHE A 17 -41.65 -46.40 18.59
N GLY A 18 -40.70 -46.27 19.53
CA GLY A 18 -39.31 -46.74 19.42
C GLY A 18 -38.49 -46.39 20.67
N GLY A 19 -38.29 -47.35 21.55
CA GLY A 19 -37.87 -47.15 22.94
C GLY A 19 -36.36 -46.94 23.22
N VAL A 20 -36.15 -46.45 24.44
CA VAL A 20 -34.90 -46.21 25.17
C VAL A 20 -34.12 -47.51 25.46
N LYS A 21 -32.77 -47.46 25.46
CA LYS A 21 -31.96 -48.16 26.48
C LYS A 21 -30.56 -47.55 26.67
N LEU A 22 -30.36 -47.04 27.88
CA LEU A 22 -29.10 -46.73 28.54
C LEU A 22 -28.25 -48.01 28.72
N ARG A 23 -26.91 -47.93 28.61
CA ARG A 23 -25.98 -48.68 29.49
C ARG A 23 -24.54 -48.15 29.48
N THR A 24 -23.95 -48.29 30.65
CA THR A 24 -22.76 -47.69 31.24
C THR A 24 -21.46 -48.49 31.04
N VAL A 25 -20.34 -47.75 30.99
CA VAL A 25 -18.99 -47.97 31.58
C VAL A 25 -18.38 -49.40 31.64
N ARG A 26 -17.16 -49.54 31.06
CA ARG A 26 -16.03 -50.22 31.75
C ARG A 26 -14.64 -49.88 31.16
N ILE A 27 -13.74 -49.60 32.10
CA ILE A 27 -12.29 -49.31 32.02
C ILE A 27 -11.47 -50.59 31.76
N ARG A 28 -10.33 -50.48 31.04
CA ARG A 28 -9.06 -51.23 31.26
C ARG A 28 -7.94 -50.61 30.40
N LYS A 29 -7.00 -49.88 31.01
CA LYS A 29 -5.65 -50.28 31.51
C LYS A 29 -4.53 -50.18 30.45
N LEU A 30 -3.58 -49.29 30.76
CA LEU A 30 -2.22 -49.12 30.20
C LEU A 30 -1.37 -50.42 30.32
N PRO A 31 -0.26 -50.55 29.57
CA PRO A 31 1.03 -50.14 30.14
C PRO A 31 2.02 -49.46 29.18
N CYS A 32 2.97 -48.79 29.84
CA CYS A 32 4.13 -48.04 29.38
C CYS A 32 5.15 -48.90 28.59
N ALA A 33 5.81 -48.30 27.59
CA ALA A 33 7.13 -48.73 27.12
C ALA A 33 7.97 -47.52 26.68
N VAL A 34 9.16 -47.44 27.26
CA VAL A 34 10.25 -46.47 27.05
C VAL A 34 11.16 -46.96 25.92
N PHE A 35 12.03 -46.06 25.42
CA PHE A 35 13.15 -46.24 24.47
C PHE A 35 12.77 -46.07 22.98
N CYS A 36 13.53 -45.41 22.12
CA CYS A 36 14.89 -44.85 22.20
C CYS A 36 15.08 -43.81 21.09
N ALA A 37 15.95 -42.83 21.33
CA ALA A 37 16.54 -41.99 20.30
C ALA A 37 17.41 -42.81 19.34
N SER A 38 17.39 -42.50 18.03
CA SER A 38 18.45 -42.91 17.12
C SER A 38 18.83 -41.79 16.15
N LYS A 39 20.11 -41.43 16.26
CA LYS A 39 20.91 -40.63 15.33
C LYS A 39 20.89 -41.26 13.94
N VAL A 40 20.83 -40.45 12.90
CA VAL A 40 21.34 -40.84 11.58
C VAL A 40 22.62 -40.05 11.34
N ARG A 41 23.75 -40.77 11.37
CA ARG A 41 25.08 -40.31 10.99
C ARG A 41 25.54 -41.20 9.84
N GLY A 42 25.94 -40.56 8.74
CA GLY A 42 27.04 -40.97 7.87
C GLY A 42 26.81 -42.11 6.87
N MET A 43 26.94 -41.76 5.59
CA MET A 43 27.76 -42.54 4.66
C MET A 43 28.64 -41.56 3.89
N ALA A 44 29.96 -41.76 4.02
CA ALA A 44 31.01 -41.21 3.18
C ALA A 44 31.94 -42.38 2.87
N GLU A 45 32.29 -42.53 1.59
CA GLU A 45 33.59 -42.97 1.03
C GLU A 45 33.38 -43.10 -0.49
N MET A 46 33.87 -42.13 -1.28
CA MET A 46 35.23 -41.99 -1.85
C MET A 46 35.55 -42.99 -2.96
N ILE A 47 36.00 -42.48 -4.12
CA ILE A 47 37.23 -42.90 -4.82
C ILE A 47 37.69 -41.77 -5.78
N GLU A 48 38.91 -41.29 -5.46
CA GLU A 48 40.05 -40.83 -6.27
C GLU A 48 40.01 -39.62 -7.23
N VAL A 49 40.52 -38.53 -6.64
CA VAL A 49 41.55 -37.58 -7.09
C VAL A 49 42.36 -37.95 -8.35
N LYS A 50 42.43 -37.00 -9.30
CA LYS A 50 43.69 -36.65 -9.97
C LYS A 50 43.90 -35.14 -9.91
N LYS A 51 44.98 -34.74 -9.23
CA LYS A 51 45.46 -33.36 -9.08
C LYS A 51 46.00 -32.85 -10.41
N GLU A 52 45.70 -31.60 -10.73
CA GLU A 52 46.70 -30.68 -11.27
C GLU A 52 46.43 -29.26 -10.76
N SER A 53 47.52 -28.59 -10.49
CA SER A 53 47.67 -27.44 -9.61
C SER A 53 48.00 -26.19 -10.42
N THR A 54 47.29 -25.09 -10.18
CA THR A 54 47.88 -23.74 -10.26
C THR A 54 47.13 -22.80 -9.33
N SER A 55 47.86 -22.35 -8.32
CA SER A 55 47.53 -21.25 -7.43
C SER A 55 47.58 -19.92 -8.16
N THR A 56 46.52 -19.11 -8.05
CA THR A 56 46.64 -17.65 -8.06
C THR A 56 45.51 -17.05 -7.24
N THR A 57 45.88 -16.50 -6.09
CA THR A 57 45.15 -15.48 -5.35
C THR A 57 44.77 -14.33 -6.28
N ALA A 58 43.49 -14.21 -6.61
CA ALA A 58 42.95 -13.01 -7.23
C ALA A 58 42.39 -12.12 -6.12
N ALA A 59 43.05 -10.99 -5.91
CA ALA A 59 42.58 -9.90 -5.07
C ALA A 59 41.15 -9.53 -5.45
N ILE A 60 40.29 -9.36 -4.43
CA ILE A 60 39.00 -8.68 -4.58
C ILE A 60 39.35 -7.23 -4.92
N ALA A 61 39.35 -6.91 -6.21
CA ALA A 61 39.33 -5.54 -6.67
C ALA A 61 37.99 -4.95 -6.19
N VAL A 62 38.09 -4.01 -5.26
CA VAL A 62 37.02 -3.06 -4.96
C VAL A 62 36.71 -2.39 -6.29
N SER A 63 35.60 -2.78 -6.92
CA SER A 63 35.11 -2.09 -8.12
C SER A 63 34.74 -0.68 -7.70
N GLU A 64 35.55 0.26 -8.14
CA GLU A 64 35.25 1.68 -8.13
C GLU A 64 33.87 1.93 -8.76
N ASN A 65 33.20 2.96 -8.24
CA ASN A 65 31.92 3.50 -8.68
C ASN A 65 31.70 3.39 -10.20
N HIS A 66 30.84 2.45 -10.62
CA HIS A 66 30.22 2.50 -11.93
C HIS A 66 29.07 3.53 -11.92
N GLU A 67 29.37 4.81 -11.64
CA GLU A 67 28.57 5.87 -12.25
C GLU A 67 28.96 5.86 -13.73
N LEU A 68 28.16 5.18 -14.56
CA LEU A 68 28.22 5.40 -16.00
C LEU A 68 28.21 6.92 -16.27
N PRO A 69 28.91 7.44 -17.28
CA PRO A 69 28.86 8.85 -17.65
C PRO A 69 27.47 9.16 -18.23
N HIS A 70 26.48 9.23 -17.34
CA HIS A 70 25.18 9.77 -17.65
C HIS A 70 25.39 11.28 -17.83
N SER A 71 24.94 11.78 -18.97
CA SER A 71 24.85 13.22 -19.20
C SER A 71 24.09 13.84 -18.03
N ARG A 72 24.77 14.66 -17.22
CA ARG A 72 24.16 15.38 -16.08
C ARG A 72 23.32 16.58 -16.54
N ALA A 73 22.83 16.57 -17.79
CA ALA A 73 22.15 17.69 -18.42
C ALA A 73 20.96 18.22 -17.61
N PHE A 74 20.17 17.34 -16.99
CA PHE A 74 19.08 17.76 -16.11
C PHE A 74 19.57 18.41 -14.81
N LEU A 75 20.65 17.90 -14.22
CA LEU A 75 21.24 18.44 -12.98
C LEU A 75 22.03 19.73 -13.21
N ASP A 76 22.54 19.92 -14.44
CA ASP A 76 23.27 21.12 -14.86
C ASP A 76 22.35 22.26 -15.31
N ALA A 77 21.04 22.01 -15.41
CA ALA A 77 20.04 23.03 -15.74
C ALA A 77 20.06 24.19 -14.73
N ARG A 78 19.83 25.42 -15.22
CA ARG A 78 19.75 26.64 -14.42
C ARG A 78 18.39 27.31 -14.55
N THR A 79 17.61 26.93 -15.55
CA THR A 79 16.28 27.44 -15.82
C THR A 79 15.33 26.30 -16.19
N GLY A 80 14.03 26.59 -16.16
CA GLY A 80 13.02 25.69 -16.70
C GLY A 80 13.20 25.37 -18.18
N GLU A 81 13.68 26.35 -18.97
CA GLU A 81 13.92 26.16 -20.39
C GLU A 81 15.11 25.23 -20.65
N ASP A 82 16.12 25.24 -19.78
CA ASP A 82 17.23 24.29 -19.86
C ASP A 82 16.73 22.85 -19.65
N LEU A 83 15.79 22.64 -18.71
CA LEU A 83 15.18 21.33 -18.48
C LEU A 83 14.39 20.85 -19.70
N LEU A 84 13.52 21.70 -20.26
CA LEU A 84 12.74 21.36 -21.46
C LEU A 84 13.64 21.11 -22.68
N SER A 85 14.71 21.91 -22.83
CA SER A 85 15.72 21.69 -23.87
C SER A 85 16.47 20.37 -23.70
N ALA A 86 16.76 19.97 -22.46
CA ALA A 86 17.38 18.68 -22.17
C ALA A 86 16.47 17.49 -22.54
N ILE A 87 15.15 17.61 -22.32
CA ILE A 87 14.17 16.61 -22.78
C ILE A 87 14.22 16.47 -24.30
N ARG A 88 14.06 17.60 -25.03
CA ARG A 88 14.07 17.60 -26.51
C ARG A 88 15.36 17.01 -27.07
N LYS A 89 16.52 17.41 -26.52
CA LYS A 89 17.82 16.86 -26.91
C LYS A 89 17.93 15.36 -26.66
N ALA A 90 17.38 14.86 -25.55
CA ALA A 90 17.38 13.43 -25.25
C ALA A 90 16.51 12.62 -26.24
N VAL A 91 15.44 13.22 -26.77
CA VAL A 91 14.62 12.64 -27.85
C VAL A 91 15.39 12.65 -29.18
N GLU A 92 16.01 13.78 -29.55
CA GLU A 92 16.83 13.91 -30.76
C GLU A 92 18.01 12.92 -30.78
N ASP A 93 18.61 12.66 -29.61
CA ASP A 93 19.68 11.69 -29.40
C ASP A 93 19.18 10.22 -29.34
N GLU A 94 17.88 9.97 -29.52
CA GLU A 94 17.22 8.65 -29.40
C GLU A 94 17.42 7.97 -28.02
N LYS A 95 17.66 8.76 -26.97
CA LYS A 95 17.89 8.27 -25.59
C LYS A 95 16.62 8.26 -24.73
N LEU A 96 15.56 8.91 -25.20
CA LEU A 96 14.29 9.05 -24.47
C LEU A 96 13.12 8.78 -25.42
N PRO A 97 12.26 7.78 -25.14
CA PRO A 97 11.06 7.54 -25.94
C PRO A 97 10.11 8.75 -25.93
N LEU A 98 9.48 9.04 -27.08
CA LEU A 98 8.63 10.22 -27.24
C LEU A 98 7.49 10.28 -26.22
N ASN A 99 6.84 9.16 -25.94
CA ASN A 99 5.74 9.10 -24.97
C ASN A 99 6.19 9.42 -23.54
N VAL A 100 7.45 9.11 -23.18
CA VAL A 100 8.01 9.45 -21.87
C VAL A 100 8.40 10.92 -21.83
N ALA A 101 8.97 11.44 -22.92
CA ALA A 101 9.30 12.86 -23.07
C ALA A 101 8.05 13.75 -22.95
N ASP A 102 6.96 13.41 -23.63
CA ASP A 102 5.69 14.11 -23.53
C ASP A 102 5.16 14.13 -22.08
N GLY A 103 5.26 12.98 -21.39
CA GLY A 103 4.87 12.87 -19.98
C GLY A 103 5.79 13.65 -19.04
N MET A 104 7.08 13.77 -19.33
CA MET A 104 8.03 14.61 -18.60
C MET A 104 7.71 16.10 -18.73
N GLU A 105 7.42 16.56 -19.95
CA GLU A 105 7.03 17.97 -20.20
C GLU A 105 5.71 18.30 -19.52
N GLU A 106 4.70 17.42 -19.64
CA GLU A 106 3.42 17.58 -18.94
C GLU A 106 3.63 17.66 -17.41
N LEU A 107 4.42 16.73 -16.86
CA LEU A 107 4.72 16.68 -15.43
C LEU A 107 5.38 17.98 -14.97
N TYR A 108 6.37 18.49 -15.72
CA TYR A 108 7.03 19.75 -15.42
C TYR A 108 6.03 20.92 -15.35
N HIS A 109 5.18 21.06 -16.37
CA HIS A 109 4.22 22.17 -16.41
C HIS A 109 3.18 22.09 -15.29
N ASN A 110 2.63 20.91 -15.02
CA ASN A 110 1.63 20.73 -13.97
C ASN A 110 2.23 20.92 -12.57
N TYR A 111 3.42 20.38 -12.32
CA TYR A 111 4.12 20.59 -11.06
C TYR A 111 4.47 22.07 -10.83
N ARG A 112 5.05 22.72 -11.85
CA ARG A 112 5.39 24.16 -11.81
C ARG A 112 4.17 24.99 -11.43
N ASN A 113 3.04 24.76 -12.10
CA ASN A 113 1.81 25.53 -11.87
C ASN A 113 1.26 25.31 -10.45
N ALA A 114 1.25 24.07 -9.97
CA ALA A 114 0.80 23.74 -8.61
C ALA A 114 1.68 24.39 -7.52
N VAL A 115 3.01 24.32 -7.67
CA VAL A 115 3.93 24.93 -6.71
C VAL A 115 3.83 26.46 -6.73
N LEU A 116 3.69 27.09 -7.89
CA LEU A 116 3.44 28.54 -7.98
C LEU A 116 2.12 28.92 -7.31
N GLN A 117 1.05 28.14 -7.52
CA GLN A 117 -0.25 28.37 -6.90
C GLN A 117 -0.23 28.27 -5.38
N SER A 118 0.67 27.45 -4.81
CA SER A 118 0.83 27.33 -3.35
C SER A 118 1.24 28.63 -2.66
N GLY A 119 1.89 29.55 -3.40
CA GLY A 119 2.46 30.78 -2.85
C GLY A 119 3.66 30.53 -1.92
N VAL A 120 4.28 29.34 -1.96
CA VAL A 120 5.47 29.03 -1.17
C VAL A 120 6.63 29.99 -1.53
N PRO A 121 7.36 30.53 -0.55
CA PRO A 121 8.56 31.31 -0.83
C PRO A 121 9.55 30.51 -1.66
N LYS A 122 10.28 31.17 -2.58
CA LYS A 122 11.28 30.54 -3.44
C LYS A 122 10.71 29.42 -4.32
N ALA A 123 9.44 29.53 -4.75
CA ALA A 123 8.79 28.57 -5.63
C ALA A 123 9.65 28.20 -6.86
N ASP A 124 10.28 29.18 -7.53
CA ASP A 124 11.14 28.91 -8.69
C ASP A 124 12.36 28.03 -8.35
N GLU A 125 12.99 28.23 -7.19
CA GLU A 125 14.10 27.39 -6.72
C GLU A 125 13.61 25.95 -6.45
N ILE A 126 12.45 25.81 -5.80
CA ILE A 126 11.83 24.51 -5.48
C ILE A 126 11.49 23.76 -6.78
N ILE A 127 10.87 24.45 -7.74
CA ILE A 127 10.45 23.88 -9.03
C ILE A 127 11.68 23.39 -9.79
N LEU A 128 12.69 24.25 -9.95
CA LEU A 128 13.91 23.89 -10.68
C LEU A 128 14.61 22.70 -10.02
N TYR A 129 14.82 22.73 -8.71
CA TYR A 129 15.54 21.68 -7.98
C TYR A 129 14.80 20.34 -8.04
N ASN A 130 13.50 20.33 -7.71
CA ASN A 130 12.73 19.09 -7.69
C ASN A 130 12.55 18.51 -9.10
N MET A 131 12.26 19.35 -10.10
CA MET A 131 12.08 18.86 -11.47
C MET A 131 13.39 18.40 -12.12
N ALA A 132 14.52 19.06 -11.84
CA ALA A 132 15.83 18.57 -12.28
C ALA A 132 16.09 17.14 -11.77
N LEU A 133 15.82 16.89 -10.49
CA LEU A 133 15.98 15.55 -9.90
C LEU A 133 14.98 14.54 -10.47
N VAL A 134 13.70 14.90 -10.61
CA VAL A 134 12.68 14.00 -11.16
C VAL A 134 13.07 13.59 -12.58
N LEU A 135 13.36 14.56 -13.45
CA LEU A 135 13.69 14.29 -14.84
C LEU A 135 14.98 13.47 -14.98
N ASP A 136 15.99 13.77 -14.18
CA ASP A 136 17.22 12.99 -14.11
C ASP A 136 16.96 11.53 -13.69
N ARG A 137 16.20 11.31 -12.61
CA ARG A 137 15.91 9.95 -12.11
C ARG A 137 15.04 9.14 -13.06
N VAL A 138 14.06 9.77 -13.71
CA VAL A 138 13.26 9.10 -14.77
C VAL A 138 14.15 8.76 -15.96
N PHE A 139 15.01 9.67 -16.40
CA PHE A 139 15.93 9.42 -17.52
C PHE A 139 16.90 8.26 -17.23
N VAL A 140 17.44 8.20 -16.01
CA VAL A 140 18.29 7.08 -15.56
C VAL A 140 17.51 5.76 -15.63
N ASP A 141 16.28 5.72 -15.11
CA ASP A 141 15.45 4.51 -15.12
C ASP A 141 15.01 4.09 -16.53
N VAL A 142 14.78 5.03 -17.44
CA VAL A 142 14.50 4.70 -18.85
C VAL A 142 15.70 4.00 -19.51
N LYS A 143 16.93 4.44 -19.18
CA LYS A 143 18.16 3.87 -19.72
C LYS A 143 18.53 2.54 -19.07
N ASP A 144 18.32 2.43 -17.76
CA ASP A 144 18.58 1.23 -16.96
C ASP A 144 17.40 1.00 -16.00
N SER A 145 16.43 0.22 -16.47
CA SER A 145 15.15 0.04 -15.80
C SER A 145 15.31 -0.75 -14.51
N PHE A 146 14.98 -0.11 -13.39
CA PHE A 146 14.94 -0.78 -12.09
C PHE A 146 13.87 -1.88 -12.07
N GLU A 147 14.26 -3.09 -11.65
CA GLU A 147 13.35 -4.22 -11.46
C GLU A 147 12.95 -4.37 -9.99
N PHE A 148 11.65 -4.28 -9.73
CA PHE A 148 11.11 -4.46 -8.38
C PHE A 148 11.07 -5.93 -7.99
N SER A 149 11.64 -6.25 -6.82
CA SER A 149 11.49 -7.55 -6.19
C SER A 149 10.09 -7.70 -5.54
N PRO A 150 9.61 -8.93 -5.26
CA PRO A 150 8.29 -9.14 -4.64
C PRO A 150 8.09 -8.37 -3.32
N HIS A 151 9.16 -8.21 -2.55
CA HIS A 151 9.24 -7.31 -1.40
C HIS A 151 10.41 -6.34 -1.60
N HIS A 152 10.08 -5.13 -2.03
CA HIS A 152 11.02 -4.06 -2.25
C HIS A 152 11.23 -3.25 -0.96
N LYS A 153 12.49 -2.98 -0.62
CA LYS A 153 12.85 -2.08 0.48
C LYS A 153 13.20 -0.72 -0.10
N ALA A 154 12.77 0.35 0.57
CA ALA A 154 13.08 1.71 0.15
C ALA A 154 14.59 1.90 -0.04
N ILE A 155 14.99 2.44 -1.20
CA ILE A 155 16.40 2.75 -1.49
C ILE A 155 16.73 4.10 -0.85
N ARG A 156 17.68 4.06 0.09
CA ARG A 156 18.12 5.24 0.86
C ARG A 156 19.52 5.71 0.48
N GLU A 157 20.33 4.87 -0.15
CA GLU A 157 21.72 5.13 -0.53
C GLU A 157 22.04 4.46 -1.89
N PRO A 158 22.96 5.01 -2.70
CA PRO A 158 23.66 6.30 -2.50
C PRO A 158 22.78 7.53 -2.80
N PHE A 159 21.59 7.31 -3.36
CA PHE A 159 20.57 8.34 -3.55
C PHE A 159 19.35 8.01 -2.70
N ASP A 160 18.93 8.94 -1.85
CA ASP A 160 17.78 8.75 -0.97
C ASP A 160 16.46 9.00 -1.73
N TYR A 161 15.92 7.94 -2.33
CA TYR A 161 14.66 8.01 -3.08
C TYR A 161 13.45 8.30 -2.16
N TYR A 162 13.52 7.94 -0.88
CA TYR A 162 12.48 8.28 0.09
C TYR A 162 12.43 9.80 0.29
N LYS A 163 13.58 10.41 0.63
CA LYS A 163 13.68 11.86 0.84
C LYS A 163 13.38 12.65 -0.44
N PHE A 164 13.83 12.15 -1.59
CA PHE A 164 13.44 12.66 -2.90
C PHE A 164 11.92 12.73 -3.08
N GLY A 165 11.21 11.62 -2.82
CA GLY A 165 9.75 11.59 -2.93
C GLY A 165 9.05 12.49 -1.90
N GLN A 166 9.53 12.54 -0.66
CA GLN A 166 9.00 13.45 0.36
C GLN A 166 9.15 14.92 -0.06
N ASN A 167 10.33 15.31 -0.54
CA ASN A 167 10.61 16.69 -0.96
C ASN A 167 9.83 17.12 -2.19
N TYR A 168 9.58 16.19 -3.12
CA TYR A 168 8.78 16.44 -4.30
C TYR A 168 7.31 16.74 -3.95
N ILE A 169 6.71 15.94 -3.07
CA ILE A 169 5.28 16.07 -2.72
C ILE A 169 5.01 17.19 -1.70
N ARG A 170 5.95 17.48 -0.80
CA ARG A 170 5.80 18.48 0.27
C ARG A 170 5.23 19.84 -0.18
N PRO A 171 5.73 20.50 -1.25
CA PRO A 171 5.20 21.81 -1.67
C PRO A 171 3.79 21.76 -2.26
N LEU A 172 3.24 20.56 -2.51
CA LEU A 172 1.88 20.37 -3.00
C LEU A 172 0.87 20.28 -1.84
N VAL A 173 1.31 19.98 -0.63
CA VAL A 173 0.44 19.82 0.54
C VAL A 173 0.23 21.16 1.24
N ASP A 174 -1.02 21.62 1.31
CA ASP A 174 -1.39 22.75 2.17
C ASP A 174 -1.54 22.27 3.61
N PHE A 175 -0.42 22.25 4.34
CA PHE A 175 -0.41 21.86 5.75
C PHE A 175 -1.34 22.71 6.64
N ARG A 176 -1.72 23.92 6.22
CA ARG A 176 -2.65 24.76 7.00
C ARG A 176 -4.09 24.25 6.93
N SER A 177 -4.46 23.61 5.82
CA SER A 177 -5.78 23.03 5.61
C SER A 177 -5.75 21.49 5.59
N SER A 178 -4.69 20.90 6.14
CA SER A 178 -4.53 19.44 6.27
C SER A 178 -4.77 18.97 7.71
N TYR A 179 -5.20 17.73 7.91
CA TYR A 179 -5.57 17.21 9.23
C TYR A 179 -5.19 15.74 9.44
N VAL A 180 -4.89 15.39 10.69
CA VAL A 180 -4.70 14.01 11.16
C VAL A 180 -5.78 13.67 12.18
N GLY A 181 -6.62 12.69 11.86
CA GLY A 181 -7.64 12.13 12.73
C GLY A 181 -7.08 11.05 13.66
N ASN A 182 -7.38 11.17 14.95
CA ASN A 182 -7.04 10.24 16.02
C ASN A 182 -5.54 9.94 16.10
N ILE A 183 -4.71 10.98 16.16
CA ILE A 183 -3.26 10.82 16.15
C ILE A 183 -2.72 9.89 17.24
N SER A 184 -3.37 9.83 18.41
CA SER A 184 -2.99 8.93 19.51
C SER A 184 -3.01 7.45 19.13
N VAL A 185 -3.89 7.04 18.22
CA VAL A 185 -4.00 5.64 17.78
C VAL A 185 -2.76 5.22 16.99
N PHE A 186 -2.09 6.13 16.27
CA PHE A 186 -0.77 5.83 15.68
C PHE A 186 0.29 5.58 16.76
N GLY A 187 0.22 6.29 17.90
CA GLY A 187 1.06 6.00 19.06
C GLY A 187 0.83 4.59 19.61
N GLU A 188 -0.42 4.17 19.73
CA GLU A 188 -0.77 2.80 20.14
C GLU A 188 -0.23 1.74 19.16
N MET A 189 -0.27 2.03 17.85
CA MET A 189 0.33 1.15 16.83
C MET A 189 1.83 1.03 17.00
N GLU A 190 2.55 2.13 17.28
CA GLU A 190 3.99 2.07 17.53
C GLU A 190 4.32 1.21 18.75
N GLU A 191 3.53 1.28 19.83
CA GLU A 191 3.72 0.42 21.00
C GLU A 191 3.51 -1.06 20.66
N LYS A 192 2.49 -1.40 19.87
CA LYS A 192 2.27 -2.77 19.37
C LYS A 192 3.42 -3.26 18.49
N LEU A 193 3.90 -2.42 17.58
CA LEU A 193 5.04 -2.75 16.73
C LEU A 193 6.32 -2.99 17.55
N LYS A 194 6.54 -2.22 18.62
CA LYS A 194 7.65 -2.43 19.58
C LYS A 194 7.52 -3.73 20.36
N GLN A 195 6.30 -4.19 20.64
CA GLN A 195 6.02 -5.47 21.31
C GLN A 195 6.26 -6.70 20.42
N GLY A 196 6.48 -6.49 19.12
CA GLY A 196 6.66 -7.58 18.14
C GLY A 196 5.43 -7.82 17.27
N ASP A 197 4.32 -7.14 17.52
CA ASP A 197 3.06 -7.38 16.82
C ASP A 197 3.09 -6.83 15.39
N ASN A 198 2.20 -7.34 14.55
CA ASN A 198 1.95 -6.82 13.22
C ASN A 198 0.79 -5.82 13.21
N VAL A 199 0.86 -4.82 12.35
CA VAL A 199 -0.21 -3.84 12.11
C VAL A 199 -0.55 -3.84 10.63
N VAL A 200 -1.84 -3.86 10.32
CA VAL A 200 -2.37 -3.72 8.96
C VAL A 200 -3.32 -2.54 8.90
N LEU A 201 -3.04 -1.61 8.01
CA LEU A 201 -3.90 -0.48 7.68
C LEU A 201 -4.76 -0.85 6.46
N MET A 202 -6.06 -1.02 6.68
CA MET A 202 -7.07 -1.25 5.65
C MET A 202 -7.64 0.09 5.20
N SER A 203 -7.28 0.52 3.99
CA SER A 203 -7.46 1.90 3.56
C SER A 203 -8.28 2.05 2.29
N ASN A 204 -8.87 3.22 2.07
CA ASN A 204 -9.13 3.70 0.70
C ASN A 204 -7.82 4.17 0.04
N HIS A 205 -7.85 4.54 -1.24
CA HIS A 205 -6.68 4.93 -2.01
C HIS A 205 -7.09 6.02 -2.99
N GLN A 206 -6.36 7.12 -3.11
CA GLN A 206 -6.80 8.26 -3.92
C GLN A 206 -5.80 8.70 -4.98
N SER A 207 -4.50 8.66 -4.68
CA SER A 207 -3.45 9.11 -5.57
C SER A 207 -2.25 8.16 -5.54
N GLU A 208 -1.40 8.24 -6.55
CA GLU A 208 -0.12 7.53 -6.50
C GLU A 208 0.84 8.10 -5.44
N ALA A 209 0.54 9.32 -4.97
CA ALA A 209 1.28 10.01 -3.91
C ALA A 209 0.82 9.65 -2.49
N ASP A 210 -0.18 8.76 -2.32
CA ASP A 210 -0.70 8.36 -1.00
C ASP A 210 0.40 7.98 0.00
N PRO A 211 1.44 7.18 -0.37
CA PRO A 211 2.54 6.87 0.53
C PRO A 211 3.28 8.11 1.04
N ALA A 212 3.53 9.09 0.17
CA ALA A 212 4.22 10.32 0.53
C ALA A 212 3.34 11.20 1.42
N ILE A 213 2.04 11.26 1.14
CA ILE A 213 1.08 12.06 1.93
C ILE A 213 0.95 11.48 3.33
N ILE A 214 0.77 10.17 3.47
CA ILE A 214 0.75 9.50 4.78
C ILE A 214 2.04 9.81 5.56
N ALA A 215 3.20 9.66 4.91
CA ALA A 215 4.49 9.92 5.55
C ALA A 215 4.65 11.39 5.97
N LEU A 216 4.31 12.35 5.10
CA LEU A 216 4.41 13.79 5.38
C LEU A 216 3.50 14.23 6.54
N LEU A 217 2.31 13.64 6.67
CA LEU A 217 1.38 13.98 7.74
C LEU A 217 1.78 13.37 9.10
N LEU A 218 2.64 12.34 9.10
CA LEU A 218 3.07 11.62 10.31
C LEU A 218 4.53 11.90 10.72
N GLU A 219 5.38 12.40 9.83
CA GLU A 219 6.84 12.49 10.04
C GLU A 219 7.27 13.24 11.31
N SER A 220 6.48 14.20 11.80
CA SER A 220 6.83 14.99 12.98
C SER A 220 6.54 14.28 14.31
N LYS A 221 5.60 13.32 14.32
CA LYS A 221 5.13 12.64 15.55
C LYS A 221 5.34 11.14 15.54
N HIS A 222 5.25 10.52 14.37
CA HIS A 222 5.39 9.08 14.15
C HIS A 222 6.37 8.80 12.99
N PRO A 223 7.63 9.25 13.07
CA PRO A 223 8.61 9.06 12.01
C PRO A 223 8.89 7.58 11.72
N TYR A 224 8.79 6.71 12.74
CA TYR A 224 8.93 5.27 12.53
C TYR A 224 7.86 4.75 11.57
N ILE A 225 6.59 5.11 11.78
CA ILE A 225 5.50 4.74 10.86
C ILE A 225 5.74 5.36 9.48
N ALA A 226 6.08 6.66 9.41
CA ALA A 226 6.29 7.37 8.15
C ALA A 226 7.33 6.70 7.23
N GLU A 227 8.38 6.12 7.81
CA GLU A 227 9.48 5.49 7.06
C GLU A 227 9.32 3.96 6.86
N ASN A 228 8.53 3.28 7.68
CA ASN A 228 8.50 1.81 7.73
C ASN A 228 7.21 1.14 7.24
N ILE A 229 6.18 1.91 6.84
CA ILE A 229 5.01 1.31 6.17
C ILE A 229 5.45 0.56 4.91
N ILE A 230 4.98 -0.67 4.79
CA ILE A 230 5.08 -1.51 3.58
C ILE A 230 3.77 -1.38 2.81
N TYR A 231 3.81 -0.79 1.63
CA TYR A 231 2.62 -0.56 0.79
C TYR A 231 2.40 -1.74 -0.16
N VAL A 232 1.22 -2.34 -0.12
CA VAL A 232 0.80 -3.30 -1.15
C VAL A 232 0.49 -2.50 -2.42
N ALA A 233 1.38 -2.57 -3.41
CA ALA A 233 1.38 -1.71 -4.58
C ALA A 233 1.12 -2.47 -5.89
N GLY A 234 0.34 -1.85 -6.76
CA GLY A 234 -0.03 -2.35 -8.08
C GLY A 234 1.10 -2.28 -9.11
N ASP A 235 0.88 -2.89 -10.27
CA ASP A 235 1.85 -2.99 -11.36
C ASP A 235 2.18 -1.66 -12.05
N ARG A 236 1.23 -0.71 -12.10
CA ARG A 236 1.44 0.58 -12.78
C ARG A 236 2.56 1.41 -12.15
N VAL A 237 2.54 1.58 -10.83
CA VAL A 237 3.52 2.44 -10.14
C VAL A 237 4.93 1.85 -10.11
N ILE A 238 5.09 0.57 -10.47
CA ILE A 238 6.38 -0.12 -10.58
C ILE A 238 6.83 -0.34 -12.04
N THR A 239 6.00 0.03 -13.02
CA THR A 239 6.32 -0.10 -14.46
C THR A 239 6.35 1.24 -15.19
N ASP A 240 5.55 2.23 -14.77
CA ASP A 240 5.56 3.57 -15.35
C ASP A 240 6.87 4.32 -15.01
N PRO A 241 7.71 4.67 -15.99
CA PRO A 241 9.00 5.35 -15.74
C PRO A 241 8.87 6.64 -14.94
N LEU A 242 7.76 7.37 -15.07
CA LEU A 242 7.54 8.63 -14.37
C LEU A 242 7.16 8.42 -12.90
N CYS A 243 6.76 7.21 -12.52
CA CYS A 243 6.35 6.85 -11.16
C CYS A 243 7.42 6.03 -10.43
N LYS A 244 8.20 5.23 -11.18
CA LYS A 244 9.22 4.32 -10.64
C LYS A 244 10.20 4.99 -9.66
N PRO A 245 10.78 6.18 -9.94
CA PRO A 245 11.64 6.85 -8.96
C PRO A 245 10.98 7.08 -7.61
N PHE A 246 9.69 7.41 -7.57
CA PHE A 246 8.95 7.58 -6.32
C PHE A 246 8.72 6.24 -5.60
N SER A 247 8.39 5.20 -6.36
CA SER A 247 8.20 3.83 -5.85
C SER A 247 9.49 3.23 -5.30
N MET A 248 10.65 3.52 -5.92
CA MET A 248 11.97 3.09 -5.44
C MET A 248 12.25 3.57 -4.00
N GLY A 249 11.66 4.70 -3.59
CA GLY A 249 11.79 5.29 -2.27
C GLY A 249 10.83 4.75 -1.20
N ARG A 250 10.04 3.72 -1.50
CA ARG A 250 9.05 3.15 -0.57
C ARG A 250 9.31 1.68 -0.29
N ASN A 251 8.86 1.19 0.86
CA ASN A 251 8.80 -0.26 1.09
C ASN A 251 7.54 -0.79 0.42
N LEU A 252 7.66 -1.78 -0.46
CA LEU A 252 6.53 -2.26 -1.26
C LEU A 252 6.39 -3.77 -1.17
N LEU A 253 5.15 -4.24 -1.21
CA LEU A 253 4.81 -5.60 -1.63
C LEU A 253 4.18 -5.51 -3.02
N CYS A 254 4.93 -5.91 -4.03
CA CYS A 254 4.59 -5.70 -5.43
C CYS A 254 3.61 -6.76 -5.90
N VAL A 255 2.39 -6.35 -6.26
CA VAL A 255 1.31 -7.25 -6.71
C VAL A 255 0.66 -6.72 -7.99
N TYR A 256 0.29 -7.62 -8.88
CA TYR A 256 -0.58 -7.31 -10.00
C TYR A 256 -2.04 -7.23 -9.52
N SER A 257 -2.70 -6.11 -9.80
CA SER A 257 -4.11 -5.93 -9.43
C SER A 257 -4.98 -6.96 -10.15
N LYS A 258 -5.99 -7.49 -9.44
CA LYS A 258 -7.01 -8.36 -10.04
C LYS A 258 -7.72 -7.66 -11.21
N LYS A 259 -7.85 -6.33 -11.15
CA LYS A 259 -8.49 -5.51 -12.19
C LYS A 259 -7.76 -5.57 -13.54
N HIS A 260 -6.43 -5.77 -13.52
CA HIS A 260 -5.56 -5.75 -14.71
C HIS A 260 -4.92 -7.12 -15.01
N MET A 261 -5.37 -8.17 -14.31
CA MET A 261 -4.81 -9.52 -14.42
C MET A 261 -5.00 -10.11 -15.83
N ASN A 262 -6.14 -9.79 -16.47
CA ASN A 262 -6.54 -10.34 -17.75
C ASN A 262 -6.57 -9.29 -18.87
N ASP A 263 -5.99 -8.10 -18.66
CA ASP A 263 -5.88 -7.08 -19.71
C ASP A 263 -5.05 -7.60 -20.90
N ASP A 264 -4.03 -8.42 -20.60
CA ASP A 264 -3.30 -9.25 -21.55
C ASP A 264 -3.36 -10.72 -21.06
N PRO A 265 -4.17 -11.57 -21.71
CA PRO A 265 -4.30 -12.98 -21.34
C PRO A 265 -2.99 -13.77 -21.36
N GLU A 266 -2.02 -13.40 -22.21
CA GLU A 266 -0.74 -14.12 -22.31
C GLU A 266 0.13 -13.88 -21.08
N LEU A 267 0.00 -12.71 -20.46
CA LEU A 267 0.74 -12.34 -19.25
C LEU A 267 0.06 -12.82 -17.95
N ALA A 268 -1.20 -13.25 -18.00
CA ALA A 268 -1.99 -13.57 -16.82
C ALA A 268 -1.35 -14.64 -15.92
N GLU A 269 -0.77 -15.69 -16.50
CA GLU A 269 -0.11 -16.77 -15.74
C GLU A 269 1.18 -16.28 -15.06
N MET A 270 1.97 -15.45 -15.76
CA MET A 270 3.16 -14.81 -15.19
C MET A 270 2.77 -13.90 -14.01
N LYS A 271 1.74 -13.07 -14.18
CA LYS A 271 1.21 -12.18 -13.13
C LYS A 271 0.73 -12.94 -11.89
N LYS A 272 0.02 -14.06 -12.08
CA LYS A 272 -0.40 -14.95 -10.98
C LYS A 272 0.79 -15.56 -10.22
N ARG A 273 1.83 -16.00 -10.93
CA ARG A 273 3.06 -16.53 -10.31
C ARG A 273 3.79 -15.45 -9.52
N ALA A 274 3.89 -14.24 -10.06
CA ALA A 274 4.47 -13.10 -9.36
C ALA A 274 3.70 -12.79 -8.07
N ASN A 275 2.36 -12.69 -8.12
CA ASN A 275 1.54 -12.49 -6.93
C ASN A 275 1.71 -13.60 -5.89
N THR A 276 1.86 -14.86 -6.33
CA THR A 276 2.12 -15.98 -5.42
C THR A 276 3.45 -15.83 -4.69
N ARG A 277 4.49 -15.30 -5.35
CA ARG A 277 5.78 -14.98 -4.70
C ARG A 277 5.62 -13.85 -3.69
N SER A 278 4.95 -12.76 -4.05
CA SER A 278 4.73 -11.62 -3.15
C SER A 278 3.90 -11.97 -1.92
N LEU A 279 2.88 -12.82 -2.07
CA LEU A 279 2.09 -13.32 -0.94
C LEU A 279 2.92 -14.23 -0.01
N LYS A 280 3.85 -15.01 -0.55
CA LYS A 280 4.80 -15.81 0.26
C LYS A 280 5.74 -14.90 1.04
N GLU A 281 6.31 -13.87 0.42
CA GLU A 281 7.14 -12.87 1.11
C GLU A 281 6.36 -12.14 2.20
N MET A 282 5.11 -11.71 1.92
CA MET A 282 4.23 -11.11 2.92
C MET A 282 4.01 -12.03 4.12
N ALA A 283 3.72 -13.32 3.89
CA ALA A 283 3.55 -14.28 4.97
C ALA A 283 4.84 -14.48 5.79
N LEU A 284 6.00 -14.49 5.14
CA LEU A 284 7.30 -14.57 5.83
C LEU A 284 7.59 -13.32 6.66
N LEU A 285 7.27 -12.14 6.14
CA LEU A 285 7.40 -10.86 6.86
C LEU A 285 6.53 -10.84 8.11
N LEU A 286 5.25 -11.22 7.99
CA LEU A 286 4.31 -11.27 9.12
C LEU A 286 4.76 -12.26 10.21
N ARG A 287 5.31 -13.42 9.82
CA ARG A 287 5.91 -14.39 10.77
C ARG A 287 7.10 -13.80 11.54
N GLY A 288 7.79 -12.81 10.95
CA GLY A 288 8.89 -12.11 11.59
C GLY A 288 8.47 -11.05 12.61
N GLY A 289 7.18 -10.68 12.67
CA GLY A 289 6.66 -9.66 13.58
C GLY A 289 7.14 -8.23 13.27
N SER A 290 6.63 -7.26 14.02
CA SER A 290 6.97 -5.82 13.89
C SER A 290 6.85 -5.30 12.45
N LYS A 291 5.80 -5.69 11.74
CA LYS A 291 5.51 -5.19 10.38
C LYS A 291 4.28 -4.29 10.41
N ILE A 292 4.38 -3.16 9.72
CA ILE A 292 3.22 -2.31 9.41
C ILE A 292 2.98 -2.35 7.90
N ILE A 293 1.80 -2.81 7.50
CA ILE A 293 1.43 -3.01 6.10
C ILE A 293 0.22 -2.14 5.78
N TRP A 294 0.29 -1.37 4.69
CA TRP A 294 -0.85 -0.66 4.13
C TRP A 294 -1.39 -1.40 2.91
N ILE A 295 -2.72 -1.55 2.85
CA ILE A 295 -3.41 -2.16 1.71
C ILE A 295 -4.71 -1.42 1.44
N ALA A 296 -5.02 -1.24 0.16
CA ALA A 296 -6.32 -0.77 -0.31
C ALA A 296 -7.12 -1.94 -0.92
N PRO A 297 -8.08 -2.54 -0.17
CA PRO A 297 -8.82 -3.71 -0.66
C PRO A 297 -9.68 -3.43 -1.89
N SER A 298 -9.97 -2.17 -2.21
CA SER A 298 -10.63 -1.78 -3.47
C SER A 298 -9.79 -2.10 -4.72
N GLY A 299 -8.47 -2.27 -4.56
CA GLY A 299 -7.53 -2.62 -5.62
C GLY A 299 -7.26 -1.51 -6.63
N GLY A 300 -7.66 -0.27 -6.35
CA GLY A 300 -7.37 0.91 -7.18
C GLY A 300 -7.84 2.21 -6.52
N ARG A 301 -7.43 3.34 -7.11
CA ARG A 301 -7.79 4.68 -6.63
C ARG A 301 -9.30 4.92 -6.68
N ASP A 302 -9.81 5.73 -5.76
CA ASP A 302 -11.18 6.24 -5.73
C ASP A 302 -11.49 7.00 -7.03
N ARG A 303 -12.77 7.16 -7.35
CA ARG A 303 -13.24 7.93 -8.51
C ARG A 303 -14.45 8.76 -8.11
N PRO A 304 -14.64 9.94 -8.73
CA PRO A 304 -15.84 10.71 -8.49
C PRO A 304 -17.05 9.98 -9.05
N ASP A 305 -18.18 10.11 -8.38
CA ASP A 305 -19.47 9.69 -8.92
C ASP A 305 -19.69 10.36 -10.30
N PRO A 306 -20.08 9.61 -11.34
CA PRO A 306 -20.19 10.15 -12.69
C PRO A 306 -21.26 11.23 -12.82
N VAL A 307 -22.26 11.25 -11.92
CA VAL A 307 -23.38 12.20 -11.89
C VAL A 307 -23.10 13.34 -10.91
N THR A 308 -22.89 13.04 -9.62
CA THR A 308 -22.74 14.07 -8.59
C THR A 308 -21.36 14.72 -8.57
N LYS A 309 -20.36 14.06 -9.17
CA LYS A 309 -18.93 14.44 -9.14
C LYS A 309 -18.30 14.39 -7.75
N GLU A 310 -19.01 13.86 -6.75
CA GLU A 310 -18.50 13.71 -5.39
C GLU A 310 -17.57 12.51 -5.30
N TRP A 311 -16.54 12.63 -4.45
CA TRP A 311 -15.56 11.58 -4.22
C TRP A 311 -15.87 10.82 -2.93
N TYR A 312 -15.84 9.50 -3.01
CA TYR A 312 -15.99 8.62 -1.85
C TYR A 312 -15.04 7.42 -1.97
N PRO A 313 -14.66 6.81 -0.82
CA PRO A 313 -13.95 5.54 -0.80
C PRO A 313 -14.58 4.51 -1.74
N ALA A 314 -13.78 3.90 -2.62
CA ALA A 314 -14.25 2.83 -3.48
C ALA A 314 -14.57 1.55 -2.66
N PRO A 315 -15.59 0.77 -3.05
CA PRO A 315 -15.95 -0.47 -2.34
C PRO A 315 -14.78 -1.43 -2.21
N PHE A 316 -14.66 -2.05 -1.04
CA PHE A 316 -13.62 -3.05 -0.75
C PHE A 316 -13.94 -4.41 -1.38
N ASP A 317 -12.95 -5.06 -1.98
CA ASP A 317 -13.04 -6.48 -2.33
C ASP A 317 -12.94 -7.31 -1.06
N ALA A 318 -14.06 -7.90 -0.64
CA ALA A 318 -14.13 -8.72 0.56
C ALA A 318 -13.11 -9.86 0.54
N SER A 319 -12.78 -10.40 -0.63
CA SER A 319 -11.76 -11.45 -0.76
C SER A 319 -10.36 -10.96 -0.46
N SER A 320 -10.03 -9.73 -0.83
CA SER A 320 -8.73 -9.13 -0.51
C SER A 320 -8.64 -8.80 1.00
N ALA A 321 -9.70 -8.24 1.58
CA ALA A 321 -9.77 -7.98 3.02
C ALA A 321 -9.63 -9.26 3.85
N ASP A 322 -10.37 -10.32 3.50
CA ASP A 322 -10.33 -11.61 4.19
C ASP A 322 -9.00 -12.34 4.01
N ASN A 323 -8.41 -12.31 2.81
CA ASN A 323 -7.09 -12.90 2.59
C ASN A 323 -6.02 -12.28 3.51
N MET A 324 -6.03 -10.95 3.63
CA MET A 324 -5.10 -10.25 4.51
C MET A 324 -5.36 -10.59 5.99
N ARG A 325 -6.62 -10.64 6.42
CA ARG A 325 -7.01 -11.09 7.76
C ARG A 325 -6.47 -12.49 8.07
N ARG A 326 -6.71 -13.46 7.17
CA ARG A 326 -6.21 -14.84 7.33
C ARG A 326 -4.69 -14.87 7.42
N LEU A 327 -3.98 -14.09 6.60
CA LEU A 327 -2.52 -14.02 6.67
C LEU A 327 -2.02 -13.52 8.02
N VAL A 328 -2.69 -12.52 8.60
CA VAL A 328 -2.38 -12.01 9.94
C VAL A 328 -2.63 -13.07 11.01
N GLU A 329 -3.81 -13.70 11.01
CA GLU A 329 -4.18 -14.72 12.00
C GLU A 329 -3.25 -15.94 11.98
N HIS A 330 -2.80 -16.34 10.80
CA HIS A 330 -1.93 -17.51 10.61
C HIS A 330 -0.44 -17.16 10.61
N ALA A 331 -0.07 -15.93 10.96
CA ALA A 331 1.33 -15.49 11.05
C ALA A 331 2.06 -16.10 12.26
N GLY A 332 1.34 -16.56 13.28
CA GLY A 332 1.94 -17.02 14.54
C GLY A 332 2.49 -15.91 15.42
N VAL A 333 2.23 -14.65 15.06
CA VAL A 333 2.55 -13.41 15.79
C VAL A 333 1.25 -12.61 15.89
N PRO A 334 0.94 -11.97 17.04
CA PRO A 334 -0.28 -11.15 17.14
C PRO A 334 -0.31 -10.09 16.05
N GLY A 335 -1.49 -9.80 15.55
CA GLY A 335 -1.64 -8.74 14.57
C GLY A 335 -2.99 -8.05 14.59
N HIS A 336 -2.96 -6.80 14.18
CA HIS A 336 -4.00 -5.82 14.43
C HIS A 336 -4.42 -5.16 13.11
N ILE A 337 -5.73 -5.05 12.87
CA ILE A 337 -6.27 -4.52 11.61
C ILE A 337 -7.05 -3.24 11.89
N TYR A 338 -6.54 -2.13 11.37
CA TYR A 338 -7.08 -0.79 11.58
C TYR A 338 -7.69 -0.23 10.28
N PRO A 339 -8.89 0.34 10.33
CA PRO A 339 -9.45 1.08 9.20
C PRO A 339 -8.81 2.48 9.11
N LEU A 340 -8.17 2.76 7.98
CA LEU A 340 -7.54 4.06 7.67
C LEU A 340 -8.36 4.77 6.58
N ALA A 341 -8.64 6.06 6.75
CA ALA A 341 -9.13 6.90 5.68
C ALA A 341 -8.03 7.87 5.22
N ILE A 342 -7.94 8.08 3.91
CA ILE A 342 -7.09 9.10 3.29
C ILE A 342 -7.93 9.98 2.36
N LEU A 343 -7.70 11.28 2.41
CA LEU A 343 -8.28 12.29 1.54
C LEU A 343 -7.17 13.15 0.95
N CYS A 344 -6.93 13.01 -0.35
CA CYS A 344 -5.89 13.72 -1.08
C CYS A 344 -6.05 13.71 -2.61
N HIS A 345 -7.20 13.28 -3.14
CA HIS A 345 -7.39 13.19 -4.59
C HIS A 345 -7.08 14.51 -5.32
N ASP A 346 -7.28 15.68 -4.71
CA ASP A 346 -6.98 16.97 -5.34
C ASP A 346 -5.49 17.14 -5.69
N ILE A 347 -4.58 16.55 -4.92
CA ILE A 347 -3.13 16.69 -5.13
C ILE A 347 -2.70 16.09 -6.47
N MET A 348 -3.17 14.88 -6.76
CA MET A 348 -2.82 14.13 -7.95
C MET A 348 -3.95 13.15 -8.30
N PRO A 349 -5.08 13.66 -8.83
CA PRO A 349 -6.27 12.86 -9.04
C PRO A 349 -6.03 11.83 -10.14
N PRO A 350 -6.65 10.65 -10.05
CA PRO A 350 -6.67 9.72 -11.15
C PRO A 350 -7.49 10.27 -12.34
N PRO A 351 -7.25 9.76 -13.56
CA PRO A 351 -8.15 9.97 -14.68
C PRO A 351 -9.58 9.51 -14.35
N LEU A 352 -10.58 10.16 -14.94
CA LEU A 352 -12.00 9.85 -14.68
C LEU A 352 -12.39 8.40 -14.98
N GLN A 353 -11.72 7.78 -15.96
CA GLN A 353 -11.89 6.38 -16.30
C GLN A 353 -10.60 5.61 -16.02
N VAL A 354 -10.71 4.30 -15.85
CA VAL A 354 -9.54 3.43 -15.75
C VAL A 354 -8.93 3.29 -17.14
N GLU A 355 -7.81 3.97 -17.39
CA GLU A 355 -7.07 3.86 -18.65
C GLU A 355 -6.42 2.48 -18.73
N LYS A 356 -6.29 1.89 -19.93
CA LYS A 356 -5.67 0.56 -20.12
C LYS A 356 -4.15 0.63 -20.35
N ASN A 357 -3.67 1.74 -20.91
CA ASN A 357 -2.26 1.93 -21.24
C ASN A 357 -1.52 2.58 -20.06
N ILE A 358 -0.20 2.40 -20.04
CA ILE A 358 0.71 3.10 -19.11
C ILE A 358 0.92 4.53 -19.64
N GLY A 359 1.05 5.51 -18.73
CA GLY A 359 1.19 6.93 -19.09
C GLY A 359 -0.12 7.71 -18.97
N GLU A 360 -0.75 7.65 -17.80
CA GLU A 360 -1.94 8.45 -17.49
C GLU A 360 -1.62 9.95 -17.49
N LYS A 361 -2.61 10.78 -17.87
CA LYS A 361 -2.48 12.24 -17.80
C LYS A 361 -2.25 12.68 -16.35
N ARG A 362 -1.19 13.45 -16.09
CA ARG A 362 -0.78 13.83 -14.73
C ARG A 362 -1.25 15.21 -14.33
N VAL A 363 -2.47 15.33 -13.80
CA VAL A 363 -2.93 16.58 -13.17
C VAL A 363 -2.32 16.68 -11.77
N ILE A 364 -1.79 17.86 -11.44
CA ILE A 364 -1.20 18.15 -10.12
C ILE A 364 -1.77 19.46 -9.60
N SER A 365 -2.11 19.52 -8.32
CA SER A 365 -2.54 20.75 -7.67
C SER A 365 -1.99 20.90 -6.25
N PHE A 366 -2.09 22.12 -5.71
CA PHE A 366 -1.83 22.41 -4.31
C PHE A 366 -3.13 22.37 -3.51
N HIS A 367 -3.21 21.52 -2.48
CA HIS A 367 -4.45 21.36 -1.71
C HIS A 367 -4.22 20.84 -0.29
N GLY A 368 -5.22 21.01 0.57
CA GLY A 368 -5.28 20.35 1.88
C GLY A 368 -5.50 18.85 1.74
N THR A 369 -4.92 18.08 2.66
CA THR A 369 -4.98 16.61 2.68
C THR A 369 -5.34 16.09 4.08
N GLY A 370 -5.80 14.85 4.17
CA GLY A 370 -6.24 14.28 5.42
C GLY A 370 -5.90 12.81 5.53
N ILE A 371 -5.49 12.38 6.71
CA ILE A 371 -5.52 10.97 7.10
C ILE A 371 -6.25 10.84 8.43
N SER A 372 -6.93 9.72 8.62
CA SER A 372 -7.53 9.38 9.90
C SER A 372 -7.43 7.87 10.09
N VAL A 373 -7.25 7.46 11.33
CA VAL A 373 -7.36 6.05 11.71
C VAL A 373 -8.36 5.90 12.84
N LYS A 374 -9.08 4.78 12.90
CA LYS A 374 -9.95 4.43 14.04
C LYS A 374 -9.42 3.16 14.71
N PRO A 375 -9.85 2.85 15.96
CA PRO A 375 -9.45 1.63 16.65
C PRO A 375 -9.61 0.37 15.80
N GLU A 376 -8.81 -0.64 16.12
CA GLU A 376 -8.83 -1.90 15.39
C GLU A 376 -10.21 -2.55 15.40
N ILE A 377 -10.55 -3.24 14.31
CA ILE A 377 -11.80 -3.99 14.21
C ILE A 377 -11.48 -5.46 14.41
N ASN A 378 -11.99 -6.04 15.50
CA ASN A 378 -11.84 -7.46 15.77
C ASN A 378 -12.81 -8.28 14.91
N PHE A 379 -12.28 -9.24 14.14
CA PHE A 379 -13.09 -10.10 13.29
C PHE A 379 -14.12 -10.91 14.07
N HIS A 380 -13.73 -11.51 15.19
CA HIS A 380 -14.62 -12.38 15.98
C HIS A 380 -15.74 -11.59 16.66
N GLU A 381 -15.47 -10.35 17.09
CA GLU A 381 -16.52 -9.48 17.66
C GLU A 381 -17.55 -9.06 16.61
N VAL A 382 -17.09 -8.72 15.41
CA VAL A 382 -17.97 -8.27 14.32
C VAL A 382 -18.73 -9.42 13.66
N ALA A 383 -18.06 -10.54 13.40
CA ALA A 383 -18.69 -11.72 12.80
C ALA A 383 -19.59 -12.46 13.79
N GLY A 384 -19.27 -12.44 15.09
CA GLY A 384 -20.01 -13.17 16.11
C GLY A 384 -20.07 -14.67 15.80
N ALA A 385 -21.28 -15.20 15.63
CA ALA A 385 -21.54 -16.60 15.30
C ALA A 385 -21.76 -16.85 13.79
N LEU A 386 -21.55 -15.85 12.93
CA LEU A 386 -21.71 -16.00 11.48
C LEU A 386 -20.61 -16.90 10.91
N GLU A 387 -20.94 -17.66 9.88
CA GLU A 387 -20.00 -18.47 9.11
C GLU A 387 -19.65 -17.82 7.77
N ASP A 388 -18.68 -18.38 7.06
CA ASP A 388 -18.38 -17.95 5.69
C ASP A 388 -19.54 -18.35 4.75
N PRO A 389 -19.99 -17.47 3.83
CA PRO A 389 -19.35 -16.20 3.44
C PRO A 389 -19.88 -14.95 4.17
N GLU A 390 -20.90 -15.06 5.03
CA GLU A 390 -21.52 -13.89 5.69
C GLU A 390 -20.54 -13.17 6.63
N ALA A 391 -19.78 -13.93 7.43
CA ALA A 391 -18.80 -13.38 8.37
C ALA A 391 -17.80 -12.45 7.67
N LYS A 392 -17.24 -12.92 6.55
CA LYS A 392 -16.34 -12.15 5.68
C LYS A 392 -16.97 -10.86 5.16
N MET A 393 -18.23 -10.91 4.73
CA MET A 393 -18.94 -9.74 4.20
C MET A 393 -19.20 -8.70 5.28
N VAL A 394 -19.67 -9.12 6.46
CA VAL A 394 -19.95 -8.23 7.60
C VAL A 394 -18.67 -7.57 8.10
N TYR A 395 -17.58 -8.32 8.21
CA TYR A 395 -16.28 -7.77 8.59
C TYR A 395 -15.75 -6.73 7.58
N THR A 396 -15.80 -7.07 6.29
CA THR A 396 -15.39 -6.13 5.22
C THR A 396 -16.24 -4.87 5.24
N LYS A 397 -17.55 -5.01 5.46
CA LYS A 397 -18.46 -3.87 5.57
C LYS A 397 -18.13 -3.00 6.78
N ALA A 398 -17.84 -3.59 7.94
CA ALA A 398 -17.47 -2.83 9.14
C ALA A 398 -16.19 -2.00 8.93
N LEU A 399 -15.18 -2.56 8.27
CA LEU A 399 -13.97 -1.83 7.85
C LEU A 399 -14.33 -0.67 6.92
N TYR A 400 -15.08 -0.96 5.84
CA TYR A 400 -15.47 0.04 4.85
C TYR A 400 -16.33 1.17 5.41
N ASP A 401 -17.32 0.86 6.26
CA ASP A 401 -18.17 1.85 6.92
C ASP A 401 -17.32 2.75 7.84
N SER A 402 -16.35 2.18 8.56
CA SER A 402 -15.44 2.94 9.41
C SER A 402 -14.53 3.88 8.60
N VAL A 403 -14.04 3.44 7.43
CA VAL A 403 -13.27 4.29 6.50
C VAL A 403 -14.14 5.43 5.96
N ASN A 404 -15.39 5.15 5.55
CA ASN A 404 -16.31 6.18 5.07
C ASN A 404 -16.65 7.22 6.14
N GLN A 405 -16.89 6.79 7.38
CA GLN A 405 -17.17 7.72 8.48
C GLN A 405 -16.01 8.69 8.69
N GLN A 406 -14.77 8.17 8.71
CA GLN A 406 -13.56 8.98 8.85
C GLN A 406 -13.36 9.92 7.66
N TYR A 407 -13.54 9.40 6.44
CA TYR A 407 -13.42 10.17 5.20
C TYR A 407 -14.37 11.36 5.19
N ASN A 408 -15.63 11.18 5.61
CA ASN A 408 -16.62 12.27 5.64
C ASN A 408 -16.24 13.39 6.63
N VAL A 409 -15.61 13.06 7.75
CA VAL A 409 -15.08 14.06 8.69
C VAL A 409 -13.92 14.83 8.05
N LEU A 410 -12.98 14.13 7.40
CA LEU A 410 -11.87 14.78 6.67
C LEU A 410 -12.40 15.68 5.55
N ASN A 411 -13.37 15.21 4.77
CA ASN A 411 -13.98 15.96 3.67
C ASN A 411 -14.68 17.24 4.20
N SER A 412 -15.38 17.14 5.32
CA SER A 412 -16.00 18.30 5.97
C SER A 412 -14.96 19.31 6.50
N ALA A 413 -13.83 18.82 7.03
CA ALA A 413 -12.76 19.66 7.53
C ALA A 413 -12.06 20.44 6.41
N ILE A 414 -11.77 19.75 5.30
CA ILE A 414 -10.94 20.23 4.20
C ILE A 414 -11.81 20.95 3.16
N HIS A 415 -12.65 20.22 2.44
CA HIS A 415 -13.52 20.79 1.39
C HIS A 415 -14.66 21.61 1.97
N GLY A 416 -15.21 21.19 3.12
CA GLY A 416 -16.20 21.97 3.87
C GLY A 416 -15.61 23.19 4.60
N LYS A 417 -14.28 23.30 4.68
CA LYS A 417 -13.54 24.39 5.34
C LYS A 417 -13.90 24.59 6.82
N GLN A 418 -14.35 23.54 7.49
CA GLN A 418 -14.75 23.60 8.90
C GLN A 418 -13.60 23.28 9.85
N GLY A 419 -12.45 22.84 9.32
CA GLY A 419 -11.24 22.59 10.09
C GLY A 419 -11.42 21.62 11.27
N LEU A 420 -10.92 21.98 12.45
CA LEU A 420 -10.97 21.12 13.63
C LEU A 420 -12.38 20.96 14.21
N ASP A 421 -13.31 21.87 13.91
CA ASP A 421 -14.64 21.95 14.52
C ASP A 421 -15.55 20.78 14.11
N VAL A 422 -15.24 20.09 13.01
CA VAL A 422 -15.96 18.86 12.59
C VAL A 422 -15.51 17.61 13.31
N SER A 423 -14.58 17.72 14.25
CA SER A 423 -14.19 16.58 15.08
C SER A 423 -15.42 15.97 15.75
N THR A 424 -15.46 14.65 15.79
CA THR A 424 -16.53 13.87 16.44
C THR A 424 -15.95 13.09 17.61
N PRO A 425 -16.78 12.54 18.53
CA PRO A 425 -16.28 11.66 19.58
C PRO A 425 -15.47 10.45 19.06
N SER A 426 -15.68 10.05 17.81
CA SER A 426 -14.96 8.94 17.16
C SER A 426 -13.80 9.36 16.24
N VAL A 427 -13.67 10.64 15.92
CA VAL A 427 -12.63 11.19 15.02
C VAL A 427 -12.22 12.56 15.55
N SER A 428 -11.13 12.60 16.30
CA SER A 428 -10.52 13.83 16.82
C SER A 428 -9.44 14.32 15.84
N LEU A 429 -9.67 15.46 15.18
CA LEU A 429 -8.72 16.02 14.23
C LEU A 429 -7.62 16.83 14.94
N SER A 430 -6.44 16.87 14.32
CA SER A 430 -5.29 17.64 14.79
C SER A 430 -4.39 18.06 13.61
N GLN A 431 -3.49 19.03 13.85
CA GLN A 431 -2.45 19.46 12.91
C GLN A 431 -1.06 19.33 13.57
N PRO A 432 -0.45 18.14 13.57
CA PRO A 432 0.72 17.83 14.41
C PRO A 432 2.02 18.58 14.08
N TRP A 433 2.03 19.37 13.01
CA TRP A 433 3.14 20.22 12.57
C TRP A 433 3.01 21.68 13.05
N GLN A 434 1.89 22.08 13.66
CA GLN A 434 1.66 23.46 14.13
C GLN A 434 2.04 23.68 15.62
N GLN A 435 2.90 22.84 16.20
CA GLN A 435 3.31 22.98 17.60
C GLN A 435 4.45 23.97 17.81
#